data_AF-A0A2E9KRF2-F1
#
_entry.id   AF-A0A2E9KRF2-F1
#
_cell.length_a   1.000
_cell.length_b   1.000
_cell.length_c   1.000
_cell.angle_alpha   90.00
_cell.angle_beta   90.00
_cell.angle_gamma   90.00
#
_symmetry.space_group_name_H-M   'P 1'
#
loop_
_entity.id
_entity.type
_entity.pdbx_description
1 polymer ?
#
loop_
_entity_poly.entity_id
_entity_poly.type
_entity_poly.pdbx_seq_one_letter_code
_entity_poly.pdbx_strand_id
1 'polypeptide(L)'
;MKINEITKKEWEDAFKNAAKTTAKKTISKADFLKNSTATWVGPESGVWNDVTSFEAQRLEKEGWSERMIWKMTQNIRGTDGNWMQEISDHNAKLKPEGVDPRDGIKTLGDHLDHEELFKAYPHAKDIKVKYWDNKHKPQTTGRYNEYRDEISVGIYGQDANGKTVKRTPSQLISTMAHEWQHGNETLEKWAPGGSSTTDTTKEIAKNLTKAGQPHDAYDTYRSLGGEVNSRSTVDRLDLTPDQRKAQHPTLGRLSKTITIPGHTLPPHITDPNAVSTTTSRDKKFITYTNPDYGRRVVPHPLGKSSSKSSDAFTKVDLGPQKAISVDLTKNSANKTKKPQ
;
A
#
# COMPACT_ATOMS: atom_id res chain seq x y z
N MET A 1 -4.76 -4.56 -29.00
CA MET A 1 -4.54 -3.14 -29.33
C MET A 1 -3.14 -2.75 -28.93
N LYS A 2 -2.49 -1.81 -29.64
CA LYS A 2 -1.19 -1.28 -29.21
C LYS A 2 -1.40 -0.30 -28.06
N ILE A 3 -0.60 -0.43 -27.00
CA ILE A 3 -0.51 0.56 -25.94
C ILE A 3 0.19 1.76 -26.55
N ASN A 4 -0.52 2.88 -26.74
CA ASN A 4 0.12 4.11 -27.21
C ASN A 4 1.00 4.65 -26.08
N GLU A 5 2.27 4.91 -26.38
CA GLU A 5 3.13 5.67 -25.49
C GLU A 5 2.80 7.16 -25.64
N ILE A 6 2.05 7.71 -24.68
CA ILE A 6 1.75 9.14 -24.67
C ILE A 6 3.05 9.94 -24.52
N THR A 7 3.29 10.84 -25.48
CA THR A 7 4.47 11.69 -25.51
C THR A 7 4.42 12.75 -24.40
N LYS A 8 5.59 13.27 -24.03
CA LYS A 8 5.71 14.37 -23.05
C LYS A 8 4.83 15.58 -23.41
N LYS A 9 4.65 15.86 -24.71
CA LYS A 9 3.84 17.00 -25.19
C LYS A 9 2.34 16.75 -24.97
N GLU A 10 1.86 15.56 -25.31
CA GLU A 10 0.46 15.17 -25.07
C GLU A 10 0.14 15.14 -23.56
N TRP A 11 1.10 14.75 -22.72
CA TRP A 11 0.98 14.88 -21.26
C TRP A 11 0.89 16.34 -20.80
N GLU A 12 1.75 17.23 -21.31
CA GLU A 12 1.71 18.66 -20.98
C GLU A 12 0.42 19.35 -21.46
N ASP A 13 -0.14 18.93 -22.59
CA ASP A 13 -1.37 19.50 -23.14
C ASP A 13 -2.64 18.93 -22.46
N ALA A 14 -2.64 17.66 -22.06
CA ALA A 14 -3.69 17.08 -21.20
C ALA A 14 -3.76 17.82 -19.86
N PHE A 15 -2.62 18.02 -19.18
CA PHE A 15 -2.55 18.76 -17.91
C PHE A 15 -3.07 20.20 -18.04
N LYS A 16 -2.70 20.93 -19.12
CA LYS A 16 -3.21 22.29 -19.39
C LYS A 16 -4.71 22.32 -19.64
N ASN A 17 -5.30 21.26 -20.18
CA ASN A 17 -6.74 21.19 -20.46
C ASN A 17 -7.53 20.81 -19.20
N ALA A 18 -7.03 19.89 -18.38
CA ALA A 18 -7.58 19.60 -17.05
C ALA A 18 -7.58 20.84 -16.14
N ALA A 19 -6.48 21.60 -16.12
CA ALA A 19 -6.37 22.84 -15.36
C ALA A 19 -7.26 24.00 -15.87
N LYS A 20 -7.90 23.86 -17.05
CA LYS A 20 -8.88 24.83 -17.59
C LYS A 20 -10.33 24.47 -17.24
N THR A 21 -10.65 23.19 -17.05
CA THR A 21 -12.03 22.75 -16.75
C THR A 21 -12.39 22.87 -15.26
N THR A 22 -11.41 22.82 -14.35
CA THR A 22 -11.60 23.09 -12.91
C THR A 22 -11.34 24.55 -12.56
N ALA A 23 -12.35 25.40 -12.78
CA ALA A 23 -12.32 26.82 -12.41
C ALA A 23 -12.46 27.06 -10.90
N LYS A 24 -11.43 26.70 -10.10
CA LYS A 24 -10.99 27.37 -8.85
C LYS A 24 -9.70 26.72 -8.32
N LYS A 25 -8.71 27.56 -7.99
CA LYS A 25 -7.32 27.21 -7.59
C LYS A 25 -6.51 26.44 -8.66
N THR A 26 -5.85 27.20 -9.53
CA THR A 26 -4.74 26.72 -10.36
C THR A 26 -3.56 26.31 -9.47
N ILE A 27 -3.42 25.02 -9.16
CA ILE A 27 -2.25 24.48 -8.45
C ILE A 27 -1.04 24.56 -9.40
N SER A 28 0.07 25.15 -8.96
CA SER A 28 1.24 25.29 -9.82
C SER A 28 1.94 23.93 -10.02
N LYS A 29 2.71 23.81 -11.11
CA LYS A 29 3.56 22.63 -11.33
C LYS A 29 4.56 22.41 -10.18
N ALA A 30 4.96 23.47 -9.47
CA ALA A 30 5.86 23.36 -8.32
C ALA A 30 5.14 22.82 -7.07
N ASP A 31 3.86 23.16 -6.88
CA ASP A 31 3.04 22.64 -5.78
C ASP A 31 2.65 21.17 -6.02
N PHE A 32 2.35 20.81 -7.28
CA PHE A 32 2.18 19.41 -7.71
C PHE A 32 3.45 18.56 -7.49
N LEU A 33 4.64 19.17 -7.55
CA LEU A 33 5.92 18.48 -7.37
C LEU A 33 6.44 18.48 -5.93
N LYS A 34 5.75 19.15 -4.99
CA LYS A 34 6.28 19.38 -3.63
C LYS A 34 6.02 18.27 -2.62
N ASN A 35 5.11 17.33 -2.94
CA ASN A 35 4.73 16.28 -2.00
C ASN A 35 5.56 15.01 -2.20
N SER A 36 6.32 14.71 -1.15
CA SER A 36 7.03 13.45 -0.92
C SER A 36 6.07 12.44 -0.24
N THR A 37 6.35 11.13 -0.26
CA THR A 37 5.34 10.07 -0.55
C THR A 37 5.54 8.63 0.08
N ALA A 38 5.46 8.36 1.41
CA ALA A 38 4.88 7.13 2.00
C ALA A 38 3.88 7.40 3.18
N THR A 39 2.86 6.53 3.39
CA THR A 39 1.57 6.69 4.11
C THR A 39 0.41 7.12 3.20
N TRP A 40 -0.68 6.33 3.20
CA TRP A 40 -1.89 6.57 2.41
C TRP A 40 -2.81 7.59 3.06
N VAL A 41 -3.28 8.56 2.27
CA VAL A 41 -4.20 9.62 2.67
C VAL A 41 -5.41 9.72 1.74
N GLY A 42 -6.56 10.11 2.28
CA GLY A 42 -7.79 10.27 1.52
C GLY A 42 -8.35 11.70 1.56
N PRO A 43 -9.61 11.89 1.13
CA PRO A 43 -10.27 13.19 1.08
C PRO A 43 -10.41 13.92 2.43
N GLU A 44 -10.43 13.21 3.57
CA GLU A 44 -10.49 13.85 4.90
C GLU A 44 -9.13 14.41 5.35
N SER A 45 -8.05 14.14 4.59
CA SER A 45 -6.72 14.66 4.85
C SER A 45 -6.54 16.15 4.56
N GLY A 46 -5.92 16.87 5.49
CA GLY A 46 -5.58 18.30 5.35
C GLY A 46 -4.56 18.63 4.24
N VAL A 47 -4.02 17.63 3.54
CA VAL A 47 -3.13 17.80 2.37
C VAL A 47 -3.65 17.13 1.11
N TRP A 48 -4.90 16.66 1.11
CA TRP A 48 -5.55 16.08 -0.06
C TRP A 48 -5.55 17.04 -1.26
N ASN A 49 -5.26 16.51 -2.45
CA ASN A 49 -5.25 17.27 -3.69
C ASN A 49 -6.46 16.91 -4.56
N ASP A 50 -7.55 17.68 -4.41
CA ASP A 50 -8.78 17.51 -5.20
C ASP A 50 -8.54 17.61 -6.71
N VAL A 51 -7.60 18.45 -7.16
CA VAL A 51 -7.34 18.67 -8.60
C VAL A 51 -6.74 17.42 -9.23
N THR A 52 -5.77 16.78 -8.57
CA THR A 52 -5.19 15.53 -9.09
C THR A 52 -6.14 14.34 -8.94
N SER A 53 -6.97 14.32 -7.88
CA SER A 53 -8.01 13.28 -7.74
C SER A 53 -9.10 13.39 -8.81
N PHE A 54 -9.58 14.60 -9.10
CA PHE A 54 -10.54 14.84 -10.17
C PHE A 54 -9.97 14.42 -11.53
N GLU A 55 -8.70 14.76 -11.80
CA GLU A 55 -8.02 14.32 -13.03
C GLU A 55 -7.84 12.80 -13.09
N ALA A 56 -7.51 12.14 -11.97
CA ALA A 56 -7.41 10.69 -11.90
C ALA A 56 -8.75 10.00 -12.21
N GLN A 57 -9.85 10.54 -11.69
CA GLN A 57 -11.21 10.09 -11.98
C GLN A 57 -11.62 10.32 -13.44
N ARG A 58 -11.14 11.40 -14.09
CA ARG A 58 -11.36 11.64 -15.52
C ARG A 58 -10.61 10.61 -16.36
N LEU A 59 -9.32 10.40 -16.06
CA LEU A 59 -8.48 9.42 -16.75
C LEU A 59 -9.01 7.98 -16.58
N GLU A 60 -9.50 7.60 -15.40
CA GLU A 60 -10.14 6.29 -15.18
C GLU A 60 -11.38 6.11 -16.07
N LYS A 61 -12.27 7.12 -16.14
CA LYS A 61 -13.47 7.10 -17.01
C LYS A 61 -13.13 7.04 -18.50
N GLU A 62 -11.98 7.57 -18.89
CA GLU A 62 -11.44 7.49 -20.26
C GLU A 62 -10.71 6.17 -20.55
N GLY A 63 -10.67 5.22 -19.59
CA GLY A 63 -10.08 3.90 -19.77
C GLY A 63 -8.55 3.87 -19.69
N TRP A 64 -7.92 4.89 -19.09
CA TRP A 64 -6.47 4.89 -18.87
C TRP A 64 -6.09 3.85 -17.81
N SER A 65 -4.92 3.25 -17.95
CA SER A 65 -4.45 2.27 -16.98
C SER A 65 -4.04 2.90 -15.66
N GLU A 66 -4.36 2.21 -14.56
CA GLU A 66 -3.80 2.33 -13.20
C GLU A 66 -2.39 2.98 -13.18
N ARG A 67 -1.44 2.39 -13.90
CA ARG A 67 -0.03 2.82 -13.91
C ARG A 67 0.18 4.19 -14.56
N MET A 68 -0.60 4.52 -15.58
CA MET A 68 -0.56 5.84 -16.20
C MET A 68 -1.25 6.88 -15.31
N ILE A 69 -2.39 6.54 -14.70
CA ILE A 69 -3.08 7.40 -13.73
C ILE A 69 -2.13 7.76 -12.57
N TRP A 70 -1.48 6.77 -11.95
CA TRP A 70 -0.46 7.01 -10.92
C TRP A 70 0.66 7.93 -11.43
N LYS A 71 1.28 7.60 -12.58
CA LYS A 71 2.39 8.37 -13.16
C LYS A 71 2.02 9.83 -13.45
N MET A 72 0.76 10.10 -13.80
CA MET A 72 0.27 11.44 -14.11
C MET A 72 -0.23 12.22 -12.89
N THR A 73 -0.85 11.57 -11.91
CA THR A 73 -1.66 12.23 -10.87
C THR A 73 -1.24 11.89 -9.43
N GLN A 74 -0.43 10.85 -9.24
CA GLN A 74 -0.09 10.26 -7.91
C GLN A 74 -1.33 9.87 -7.08
N ASN A 75 -2.44 9.54 -7.76
CA ASN A 75 -3.63 8.95 -7.16
C ASN A 75 -3.72 7.47 -7.56
N ILE A 76 -4.23 6.63 -6.65
CA ILE A 76 -4.50 5.20 -6.88
C ILE A 76 -5.85 4.83 -6.24
N ARG A 77 -6.50 3.78 -6.75
CA ARG A 77 -7.63 3.15 -6.05
C ARG A 77 -7.10 2.22 -4.95
N GLY A 78 -7.64 2.35 -3.74
CA GLY A 78 -7.42 1.41 -2.64
C GLY A 78 -8.13 0.07 -2.86
N THR A 79 -7.88 -0.87 -1.94
CA THR A 79 -8.48 -2.22 -1.95
C THR A 79 -10.01 -2.24 -1.92
N ASP A 80 -10.64 -1.21 -1.38
CA ASP A 80 -12.09 -1.00 -1.36
C ASP A 80 -12.61 -0.15 -2.52
N GLY A 81 -11.71 0.36 -3.36
CA GLY A 81 -12.01 1.30 -4.43
C GLY A 81 -12.09 2.76 -4.00
N ASN A 82 -11.76 3.13 -2.77
CA ASN A 82 -11.61 4.55 -2.43
C ASN A 82 -10.38 5.15 -3.13
N TRP A 83 -10.38 6.46 -3.41
CA TRP A 83 -9.19 7.11 -3.96
C TRP A 83 -8.20 7.44 -2.85
N MET A 84 -6.93 7.12 -3.08
CA MET A 84 -5.84 7.37 -2.14
C MET A 84 -4.73 8.19 -2.82
N GLN A 85 -4.12 9.06 -2.03
CA GLN A 85 -2.88 9.79 -2.32
C GLN A 85 -1.84 9.41 -1.26
N GLU A 86 -0.63 9.92 -1.38
CA GLU A 86 0.50 9.54 -0.52
C GLU A 86 1.24 10.81 -0.01
N ILE A 87 1.51 10.88 1.30
CA ILE A 87 2.35 11.91 2.01
C ILE A 87 3.70 11.30 2.37
N SER A 88 4.71 11.90 3.04
CA SER A 88 6.08 11.30 3.16
C SER A 88 6.46 10.68 4.50
N ASP A 89 6.67 9.36 4.61
CA ASP A 89 7.29 8.77 5.81
C ASP A 89 8.84 8.82 5.85
N HIS A 90 9.52 9.15 4.75
CA HIS A 90 10.99 9.03 4.66
C HIS A 90 11.77 9.89 5.69
N ASN A 91 11.14 10.96 6.18
CA ASN A 91 11.71 11.85 7.19
C ASN A 91 11.33 11.45 8.63
N ALA A 92 10.44 10.47 8.81
CA ALA A 92 9.90 10.06 10.10
C ALA A 92 11.01 9.56 11.03
N LYS A 93 11.10 10.14 12.22
CA LYS A 93 12.14 9.82 13.21
C LYS A 93 11.53 9.62 14.57
N LEU A 94 12.01 8.59 15.28
CA LEU A 94 11.75 8.46 16.71
C LEU A 94 12.57 9.50 17.46
N LYS A 95 11.91 10.18 18.39
CA LYS A 95 12.54 11.06 19.37
C LYS A 95 13.38 10.22 20.34
N PRO A 96 14.51 10.76 20.86
CA PRO A 96 15.37 10.02 21.79
C PRO A 96 14.65 9.66 23.09
N GLU A 97 13.78 10.55 23.55
CA GLU A 97 12.93 10.40 24.72
C GLU A 97 11.72 9.50 24.40
N GLY A 98 11.42 8.49 25.23
CA GLY A 98 10.11 7.82 25.20
C GLY A 98 10.05 6.34 24.80
N VAL A 99 11.13 5.70 24.33
CA VAL A 99 11.10 4.26 23.97
C VAL A 99 11.41 3.36 25.17
N ASP A 100 10.67 3.55 26.26
CA ASP A 100 10.74 2.76 27.49
C ASP A 100 9.33 2.32 27.93
N PRO A 101 9.06 1.03 28.16
CA PRO A 101 7.77 0.57 28.69
C PRO A 101 7.36 1.16 30.06
N ARG A 102 8.30 1.79 30.78
CA ARG A 102 8.07 2.45 32.07
C ARG A 102 7.59 3.89 31.96
N ASP A 103 7.70 4.52 30.79
CA ASP A 103 7.29 5.91 30.54
C ASP A 103 5.76 6.11 30.54
N GLY A 104 4.99 5.03 30.64
CA GLY A 104 3.53 5.05 30.65
C GLY A 104 2.94 5.16 29.25
N ILE A 105 1.94 6.03 29.10
CA ILE A 105 1.29 6.35 27.82
C ILE A 105 1.59 7.82 27.52
N LYS A 106 2.16 8.08 26.34
CA LYS A 106 2.35 9.42 25.78
C LYS A 106 1.64 9.50 24.43
N THR A 107 1.73 10.62 23.73
CA THR A 107 1.12 10.77 22.40
C THR A 107 2.09 10.36 21.29
N LEU A 108 1.59 10.09 20.07
CA LEU A 108 2.44 9.82 18.91
C LEU A 108 3.30 11.04 18.57
N GLY A 109 2.79 12.25 18.78
CA GLY A 109 3.54 13.51 18.68
C GLY A 109 4.70 13.62 19.68
N ASP A 110 4.61 12.99 20.86
CA ASP A 110 5.70 12.96 21.85
C ASP A 110 6.83 12.00 21.45
N HIS A 111 6.53 10.96 20.66
CA HIS A 111 7.50 9.95 20.24
C HIS A 111 8.05 10.16 18.83
N LEU A 112 7.32 10.81 17.95
CA LEU A 112 7.61 10.86 16.52
C LEU A 112 7.81 12.31 16.04
N ASP A 113 8.88 12.54 15.30
CA ASP A 113 9.01 13.69 14.39
C ASP A 113 8.59 13.24 12.99
N HIS A 114 7.42 13.71 12.56
CA HIS A 114 6.82 13.42 11.24
C HIS A 114 5.87 14.54 10.84
N GLU A 115 6.41 15.62 10.26
CA GLU A 115 5.64 16.82 9.91
C GLU A 115 4.56 16.49 8.87
N GLU A 116 4.91 15.68 7.87
CA GLU A 116 4.01 15.32 6.78
C GLU A 116 2.76 14.57 7.26
N LEU A 117 2.89 13.60 8.17
CA LEU A 117 1.75 12.89 8.80
C LEU A 117 0.89 13.84 9.61
N PHE A 118 1.49 14.65 10.48
CA PHE A 118 0.73 15.52 11.36
C PHE A 118 0.11 16.74 10.66
N LYS A 119 0.59 17.09 9.46
CA LYS A 119 -0.03 18.08 8.59
C LYS A 119 -1.19 17.47 7.80
N ALA A 120 -1.05 16.23 7.35
CA ALA A 120 -2.10 15.47 6.68
C ALA A 120 -3.25 15.13 7.63
N TYR A 121 -2.91 14.79 8.87
CA TYR A 121 -3.84 14.34 9.90
C TYR A 121 -3.43 14.93 11.25
N PRO A 122 -3.92 16.13 11.62
CA PRO A 122 -3.57 16.77 12.88
C PRO A 122 -3.88 15.92 14.12
N HIS A 123 -5.00 15.18 14.11
CA HIS A 123 -5.39 14.24 15.17
C HIS A 123 -4.31 13.17 15.42
N ALA A 124 -3.50 12.82 14.41
CA ALA A 124 -2.50 11.77 14.51
C ALA A 124 -1.41 12.12 15.55
N LYS A 125 -1.26 13.41 15.89
CA LYS A 125 -0.41 13.84 17.01
C LYS A 125 -0.85 13.26 18.35
N ASP A 126 -2.17 13.21 18.58
CA ASP A 126 -2.79 12.94 19.88
C ASP A 126 -3.07 11.45 20.13
N ILE A 127 -2.88 10.60 19.11
CA ILE A 127 -2.98 9.14 19.19
C ILE A 127 -2.09 8.65 20.35
N LYS A 128 -2.66 7.88 21.27
CA LYS A 128 -1.93 7.37 22.43
C LYS A 128 -0.94 6.29 21.98
N VAL A 129 0.28 6.35 22.48
CA VAL A 129 1.30 5.33 22.23
C VAL A 129 1.71 4.70 23.55
N LYS A 130 1.79 3.37 23.55
CA LYS A 130 2.24 2.57 24.70
C LYS A 130 3.27 1.54 24.27
N TYR A 131 4.48 1.64 24.79
CA TYR A 131 5.46 0.57 24.66
C TYR A 131 5.20 -0.55 25.66
N TRP A 132 5.43 -1.81 25.26
CA TRP A 132 5.34 -2.95 26.17
C TRP A 132 6.47 -3.96 25.96
N ASP A 133 6.88 -4.63 27.05
CA ASP A 133 7.82 -5.75 26.98
C ASP A 133 7.11 -6.99 26.44
N ASN A 134 7.45 -7.36 25.20
CA ASN A 134 6.97 -8.55 24.50
C ASN A 134 8.05 -9.64 24.37
N LYS A 135 9.12 -9.64 25.19
CA LYS A 135 10.27 -10.55 25.08
C LYS A 135 9.89 -12.05 25.04
N HIS A 136 8.82 -12.42 25.74
CA HIS A 136 8.27 -13.78 25.77
C HIS A 136 7.29 -14.10 24.63
N LYS A 137 6.84 -13.09 23.87
CA LYS A 137 5.94 -13.22 22.70
C LYS A 137 6.37 -12.23 21.59
N PRO A 138 7.60 -12.33 21.06
CA PRO A 138 8.16 -11.34 20.13
C PRO A 138 7.47 -11.29 18.75
N GLN A 139 6.58 -12.24 18.46
CA GLN A 139 5.79 -12.29 17.23
C GLN A 139 4.68 -11.22 17.18
N THR A 140 4.21 -10.74 18.34
CA THR A 140 3.25 -9.63 18.42
C THR A 140 4.03 -8.34 18.60
N THR A 141 4.11 -7.55 17.54
CA THR A 141 4.98 -6.37 17.44
C THR A 141 4.24 -5.04 17.56
N GLY A 142 2.94 -5.01 17.24
CA GLY A 142 2.08 -3.84 17.30
C GLY A 142 0.60 -4.20 17.50
N ARG A 143 -0.22 -3.18 17.81
CA ARG A 143 -1.69 -3.22 17.72
C ARG A 143 -2.28 -1.81 17.82
N TYR A 144 -3.12 -1.42 16.86
CA TYR A 144 -4.05 -0.30 16.98
C TYR A 144 -5.36 -0.68 17.70
N ASN A 145 -5.98 0.29 18.36
CA ASN A 145 -7.22 0.12 19.10
C ASN A 145 -8.16 1.32 18.89
N GLU A 146 -9.06 1.20 17.90
CA GLU A 146 -10.04 2.21 17.49
C GLU A 146 -10.80 2.87 18.67
N TYR A 147 -11.24 2.10 19.66
CA TYR A 147 -12.04 2.61 20.78
C TYR A 147 -11.28 3.51 21.77
N ARG A 148 -9.95 3.44 21.77
CA ARG A 148 -9.10 4.20 22.69
C ARG A 148 -8.24 5.24 22.01
N ASP A 149 -8.20 5.19 20.67
CA ASP A 149 -7.20 5.85 19.84
C ASP A 149 -5.79 5.60 20.39
N GLU A 150 -5.39 4.31 20.39
CA GLU A 150 -4.20 3.80 21.07
C GLU A 150 -3.42 2.82 20.20
N ILE A 151 -2.16 3.15 19.91
CA ILE A 151 -1.14 2.28 19.32
C ILE A 151 -0.32 1.65 20.46
N SER A 152 -0.38 0.33 20.57
CA SER A 152 0.59 -0.44 21.35
C SER A 152 1.78 -0.81 20.48
N VAL A 153 3.02 -0.72 21.00
CA VAL A 153 4.25 -1.16 20.29
C VAL A 153 5.14 -2.08 21.17
N GLY A 154 5.45 -3.27 20.67
CA GLY A 154 6.34 -4.22 21.36
C GLY A 154 7.81 -3.90 21.12
N ILE A 155 8.63 -3.80 22.18
CA ILE A 155 10.04 -3.37 22.09
C ILE A 155 11.03 -4.45 21.60
N TYR A 156 10.63 -5.72 21.63
CA TYR A 156 11.40 -6.86 21.13
C TYR A 156 10.75 -7.43 19.84
N GLY A 157 11.57 -8.11 19.05
CA GLY A 157 11.16 -8.85 17.86
C GLY A 157 12.07 -10.07 17.66
N GLN A 158 11.93 -10.79 16.55
CA GLN A 158 12.84 -11.88 16.19
C GLN A 158 13.84 -11.45 15.11
N ASP A 159 15.07 -11.92 15.22
CA ASP A 159 16.07 -11.83 14.14
C ASP A 159 15.84 -12.91 13.06
N ALA A 160 16.70 -12.94 12.04
CA ALA A 160 16.64 -13.92 10.94
C ALA A 160 16.75 -15.40 11.36
N ASN A 161 17.15 -15.67 12.61
CA ASN A 161 17.31 -17.01 13.18
C ASN A 161 16.23 -17.31 14.24
N GLY A 162 15.22 -16.44 14.39
CA GLY A 162 14.15 -16.58 15.39
C GLY A 162 14.54 -16.14 16.80
N LYS A 163 15.73 -15.58 17.01
CA LYS A 163 16.19 -15.15 18.34
C LYS A 163 15.52 -13.83 18.74
N THR A 164 15.00 -13.76 19.97
CA THR A 164 14.47 -12.51 20.53
C THR A 164 15.57 -11.46 20.66
N VAL A 165 15.38 -10.30 20.01
CA VAL A 165 16.30 -9.15 20.01
C VAL A 165 15.52 -7.84 20.24
N LYS A 166 16.17 -6.83 20.84
CA LYS A 166 15.56 -5.49 20.96
C LYS A 166 15.47 -4.86 19.57
N ARG A 167 14.33 -4.24 19.27
CA ARG A 167 14.08 -3.64 17.94
C ARG A 167 14.83 -2.33 17.76
N THR A 168 15.22 -2.05 16.52
CA THR A 168 15.81 -0.77 16.12
C THR A 168 14.74 0.33 16.02
N PRO A 169 15.11 1.63 16.04
CA PRO A 169 14.16 2.72 15.82
C PRO A 169 13.35 2.54 14.53
N SER A 170 13.99 2.23 13.39
CA SER A 170 13.30 1.99 12.11
C SER A 170 12.31 0.83 12.18
N GLN A 171 12.62 -0.25 12.91
CA GLN A 171 11.68 -1.36 13.11
C GLN A 171 10.47 -0.93 13.95
N LEU A 172 10.64 -0.05 14.94
CA LEU A 172 9.54 0.47 15.76
C LEU A 172 8.67 1.44 14.94
N ILE A 173 9.28 2.34 14.17
CA ILE A 173 8.58 3.22 13.20
C ILE A 173 7.79 2.38 12.20
N SER A 174 8.38 1.32 11.65
CA SER A 174 7.68 0.41 10.73
C SER A 174 6.44 -0.25 11.35
N THR A 175 6.43 -0.57 12.66
CA THR A 175 5.17 -0.97 13.31
C THR A 175 4.24 0.21 13.45
N MET A 176 4.69 1.36 13.99
CA MET A 176 3.81 2.50 14.17
C MET A 176 3.16 2.94 12.85
N ALA A 177 3.87 2.81 11.73
CA ALA A 177 3.38 3.08 10.38
C ALA A 177 2.28 2.12 9.90
N HIS A 178 2.36 0.86 10.32
CA HIS A 178 1.27 -0.08 10.14
C HIS A 178 0.06 0.32 10.99
N GLU A 179 0.26 0.63 12.27
CA GLU A 179 -0.84 0.91 13.20
C GLU A 179 -1.50 2.29 12.98
N TRP A 180 -0.76 3.35 12.63
CA TRP A 180 -1.35 4.67 12.36
C TRP A 180 -2.12 4.70 11.05
N GLN A 181 -1.78 3.83 10.10
CA GLN A 181 -2.55 3.70 8.87
C GLN A 181 -3.97 3.20 9.14
N HIS A 182 -4.17 2.34 10.15
CA HIS A 182 -5.51 1.97 10.63
C HIS A 182 -6.29 3.14 11.27
N GLY A 183 -5.60 4.10 11.90
CA GLY A 183 -6.21 5.35 12.35
C GLY A 183 -6.74 6.18 11.18
N ASN A 184 -5.92 6.37 10.15
CA ASN A 184 -6.30 7.05 8.91
C ASN A 184 -7.47 6.33 8.20
N GLU A 185 -7.42 5.01 8.05
CA GLU A 185 -8.50 4.18 7.49
C GLU A 185 -9.83 4.36 8.23
N THR A 186 -9.78 4.52 9.56
CA THR A 186 -10.97 4.71 10.41
C THR A 186 -11.65 6.05 10.10
N LEU A 187 -10.87 7.13 9.90
CA LEU A 187 -11.41 8.45 9.57
C LEU A 187 -11.94 8.54 8.14
N GLU A 188 -11.17 8.01 7.19
CA GLU A 188 -11.51 7.98 5.77
C GLU A 188 -12.62 6.95 5.44
N LYS A 189 -13.04 6.16 6.44
CA LYS A 189 -14.08 5.10 6.36
C LYS A 189 -13.74 4.03 5.31
N TRP A 190 -12.45 3.71 5.20
CA TRP A 190 -11.95 2.68 4.30
C TRP A 190 -12.18 1.26 4.85
N ALA A 191 -11.92 0.24 4.04
CA ALA A 191 -11.93 -1.14 4.52
C ALA A 191 -10.96 -1.30 5.70
N PRO A 192 -11.41 -1.77 6.87
CA PRO A 192 -10.59 -1.81 8.08
C PRO A 192 -9.57 -2.96 8.05
N GLY A 193 -8.58 -2.85 8.93
CA GLY A 193 -7.71 -3.96 9.30
C GLY A 193 -8.40 -5.02 10.19
N GLY A 194 -7.63 -5.85 10.90
CA GLY A 194 -8.23 -6.83 11.81
C GLY A 194 -7.25 -7.72 12.57
N SER A 195 -7.70 -8.93 12.93
CA SER A 195 -6.82 -9.94 13.51
C SER A 195 -7.32 -11.35 13.19
N SER A 196 -6.40 -12.24 12.89
CA SER A 196 -6.65 -13.68 12.67
C SER A 196 -7.34 -14.39 13.84
N THR A 197 -7.35 -13.77 15.02
CA THR A 197 -7.98 -14.31 16.23
C THR A 197 -9.44 -13.91 16.40
N THR A 198 -9.97 -12.95 15.65
CA THR A 198 -11.37 -12.50 15.79
C THR A 198 -12.36 -13.50 15.21
N ASP A 199 -13.58 -13.53 15.77
CA ASP A 199 -14.66 -14.38 15.26
C ASP A 199 -15.04 -13.98 13.84
N THR A 200 -15.10 -12.69 13.53
CA THR A 200 -15.33 -12.16 12.17
C THR A 200 -14.36 -12.76 11.15
N THR A 201 -13.04 -12.72 11.42
CA THR A 201 -12.03 -13.26 10.50
C THR A 201 -12.14 -14.79 10.37
N LYS A 202 -12.40 -15.51 11.46
CA LYS A 202 -12.61 -16.97 11.45
C LYS A 202 -13.87 -17.37 10.68
N GLU A 203 -14.94 -16.60 10.79
CA GLU A 203 -16.20 -16.84 10.07
C GLU A 203 -16.07 -16.59 8.58
N ILE A 204 -15.38 -15.51 8.19
CA ILE A 204 -15.04 -15.26 6.77
C ILE A 204 -14.23 -16.45 6.23
N ALA A 205 -13.14 -16.86 6.90
CA ALA A 205 -12.31 -18.01 6.50
C ALA A 205 -13.14 -19.30 6.29
N LYS A 206 -14.03 -19.61 7.24
CA LYS A 206 -14.96 -20.74 7.20
C LYS A 206 -15.94 -20.63 6.03
N ASN A 207 -16.46 -19.45 5.74
CA ASN A 207 -17.42 -19.22 4.68
C ASN A 207 -16.78 -19.24 3.28
N LEU A 208 -15.58 -18.68 3.12
CA LEU A 208 -14.78 -18.81 1.90
C LEU A 208 -14.45 -20.27 1.60
N THR A 209 -14.03 -21.03 2.63
CA THR A 209 -13.74 -22.46 2.49
C THR A 209 -14.99 -23.25 2.06
N LYS A 210 -16.17 -22.96 2.63
CA LYS A 210 -17.45 -23.53 2.16
C LYS A 210 -17.81 -23.15 0.72
N ALA A 211 -17.42 -21.96 0.28
CA ALA A 211 -17.64 -21.47 -1.08
C ALA A 211 -16.59 -21.96 -2.10
N GLY A 212 -15.74 -22.94 -1.73
CA GLY A 212 -14.72 -23.50 -2.62
C GLY A 212 -13.43 -22.70 -2.72
N GLN A 213 -13.22 -21.69 -1.86
CA GLN A 213 -11.97 -20.95 -1.73
C GLN A 213 -11.34 -21.23 -0.34
N PRO A 214 -10.54 -22.30 -0.17
CA PRO A 214 -9.90 -22.61 1.10
C PRO A 214 -9.03 -21.45 1.60
N HIS A 215 -9.35 -20.95 2.79
CA HIS A 215 -8.60 -19.93 3.52
C HIS A 215 -8.59 -20.31 5.00
N ASP A 216 -7.44 -20.17 5.67
CA ASP A 216 -7.43 -20.15 7.14
C ASP A 216 -7.68 -18.72 7.68
N ALA A 217 -7.73 -18.59 9.00
CA ALA A 217 -7.98 -17.29 9.64
C ALA A 217 -6.78 -16.32 9.53
N TYR A 218 -5.56 -16.82 9.28
CA TYR A 218 -4.37 -16.02 9.03
C TYR A 218 -4.31 -15.55 7.57
N ASP A 219 -4.61 -16.41 6.60
CA ASP A 219 -4.80 -16.02 5.19
C ASP A 219 -5.87 -14.93 5.06
N THR A 220 -7.01 -15.12 5.75
CA THR A 220 -8.13 -14.17 5.73
C THR A 220 -7.75 -12.85 6.40
N TYR A 221 -7.00 -12.87 7.50
CA TYR A 221 -6.42 -11.64 8.08
C TYR A 221 -5.50 -10.94 7.07
N ARG A 222 -4.64 -11.68 6.37
CA ARG A 222 -3.75 -11.13 5.33
C ARG A 222 -4.49 -10.62 4.09
N SER A 223 -5.72 -11.05 3.83
CA SER A 223 -6.53 -10.52 2.72
C SER A 223 -7.28 -9.24 3.05
N LEU A 224 -7.50 -8.89 4.33
CA LEU A 224 -8.29 -7.70 4.71
C LEU A 224 -7.75 -6.41 4.04
N GLY A 225 -8.66 -5.56 3.56
CA GLY A 225 -8.30 -4.35 2.81
C GLY A 225 -7.37 -3.39 3.57
N GLY A 226 -7.68 -3.05 4.82
CA GLY A 226 -6.85 -2.16 5.63
C GLY A 226 -5.52 -2.79 6.06
N GLU A 227 -5.53 -4.10 6.35
CA GLU A 227 -4.30 -4.88 6.56
C GLU A 227 -3.35 -4.79 5.36
N VAL A 228 -3.91 -4.82 4.14
CA VAL A 228 -3.17 -4.68 2.88
C VAL A 228 -2.64 -3.26 2.66
N ASN A 229 -3.46 -2.24 2.92
CA ASN A 229 -3.06 -0.84 2.81
C ASN A 229 -1.93 -0.53 3.82
N SER A 230 -2.09 -0.93 5.07
CA SER A 230 -1.11 -0.77 6.15
C SER A 230 0.19 -1.54 5.92
N ARG A 231 0.17 -2.66 5.20
CA ARG A 231 1.40 -3.31 4.70
C ARG A 231 2.03 -2.55 3.53
N SER A 232 1.23 -1.96 2.64
CA SER A 232 1.74 -1.14 1.54
C SER A 232 2.40 0.16 2.03
N THR A 233 1.95 0.73 3.16
CA THR A 233 2.64 1.84 3.83
C THR A 233 4.04 1.41 4.27
N VAL A 234 4.16 0.28 4.95
CA VAL A 234 5.46 -0.27 5.39
C VAL A 234 6.38 -0.64 4.21
N ASP A 235 5.85 -1.22 3.13
CA ASP A 235 6.62 -1.54 1.91
C ASP A 235 7.17 -0.28 1.19
N ARG A 236 6.70 0.92 1.55
CA ARG A 236 7.07 2.20 0.91
C ARG A 236 7.76 3.20 1.85
N LEU A 237 7.76 2.95 3.16
CA LEU A 237 8.30 3.79 4.25
C LEU A 237 9.63 4.49 3.89
N ASP A 238 10.64 3.70 3.52
CA ASP A 238 12.01 4.17 3.30
C ASP A 238 12.25 4.78 1.91
N LEU A 239 11.31 4.65 0.96
CA LEU A 239 11.52 5.09 -0.42
C LEU A 239 11.71 6.63 -0.48
N THR A 240 12.51 7.12 -1.43
CA THR A 240 12.70 8.57 -1.66
C THR A 240 11.56 9.17 -2.52
N PRO A 241 11.37 10.50 -2.55
CA PRO A 241 10.29 11.13 -3.31
C PRO A 241 10.23 10.71 -4.78
N ASP A 242 11.39 10.67 -5.45
CA ASP A 242 11.51 10.23 -6.84
C ASP A 242 11.25 8.73 -7.02
N GLN A 243 11.71 7.90 -6.07
CA GLN A 243 11.48 6.45 -6.09
C GLN A 243 9.99 6.13 -6.01
N ARG A 244 9.25 6.77 -5.11
CA ARG A 244 7.79 6.58 -4.96
C ARG A 244 7.00 6.99 -6.19
N LYS A 245 7.42 8.08 -6.83
CA LYS A 245 6.82 8.54 -8.09
C LYS A 245 7.09 7.58 -9.25
N ALA A 246 8.30 7.04 -9.33
CA ALA A 246 8.68 6.05 -10.34
C ALA A 246 8.06 4.66 -10.08
N GLN A 247 7.94 4.26 -8.82
CA GLN A 247 7.45 2.96 -8.39
C GLN A 247 5.94 2.99 -8.18
N HIS A 248 5.22 2.41 -9.15
CA HIS A 248 3.82 2.08 -8.97
C HIS A 248 3.60 1.27 -7.67
N PRO A 249 2.62 1.63 -6.82
CA PRO A 249 2.28 0.85 -5.64
C PRO A 249 1.86 -0.58 -5.98
N THR A 250 1.92 -1.49 -5.01
CA THR A 250 1.37 -2.84 -5.16
C THR A 250 0.62 -3.21 -3.88
N LEU A 251 -0.71 -3.20 -3.93
CA LEU A 251 -1.55 -3.43 -2.76
C LEU A 251 -1.62 -4.93 -2.48
N GLY A 252 -0.92 -5.37 -1.44
CA GLY A 252 -1.11 -6.71 -0.88
C GLY A 252 -0.43 -7.82 -1.67
N ARG A 253 0.70 -7.54 -2.34
CA ARG A 253 1.49 -8.49 -3.17
C ARG A 253 1.74 -9.88 -2.57
N LEU A 254 1.63 -10.03 -1.25
CA LEU A 254 1.82 -11.27 -0.48
C LEU A 254 0.51 -12.00 -0.12
N SER A 255 -0.62 -11.56 -0.66
CA SER A 255 -1.97 -12.09 -0.43
C SER A 255 -2.63 -12.38 -1.78
N LYS A 256 -3.05 -13.63 -2.00
CA LYS A 256 -3.69 -14.08 -3.26
C LYS A 256 -5.03 -13.42 -3.52
N THR A 257 -5.71 -13.07 -2.44
CA THR A 257 -7.04 -12.50 -2.39
C THR A 257 -7.01 -11.21 -1.57
N ILE A 258 -8.00 -10.35 -1.83
CA ILE A 258 -8.35 -9.19 -1.02
C ILE A 258 -9.77 -9.41 -0.50
N THR A 259 -10.03 -9.06 0.76
CA THR A 259 -11.33 -9.12 1.42
C THR A 259 -11.70 -7.74 1.96
N ILE A 260 -12.84 -7.22 1.53
CA ILE A 260 -13.37 -5.92 1.99
C ILE A 260 -14.81 -6.06 2.51
N PRO A 261 -15.27 -5.15 3.40
CA PRO A 261 -16.68 -5.06 3.75
C PRO A 261 -17.55 -4.76 2.53
N GLY A 262 -18.79 -5.25 2.53
CA GLY A 262 -19.76 -5.04 1.45
C GLY A 262 -20.03 -6.29 0.63
N HIS A 263 -20.59 -6.10 -0.57
CA HIS A 263 -21.04 -7.17 -1.46
C HIS A 263 -20.90 -6.80 -2.95
N THR A 264 -20.21 -5.70 -3.24
CA THR A 264 -19.98 -5.14 -4.58
C THR A 264 -18.48 -5.03 -4.79
N LEU A 265 -17.99 -5.45 -5.95
CA LEU A 265 -16.58 -5.26 -6.29
C LEU A 265 -16.24 -3.76 -6.38
N PRO A 266 -15.00 -3.36 -6.02
CA PRO A 266 -14.49 -2.03 -6.34
C PRO A 266 -14.59 -1.76 -7.85
N PRO A 267 -14.86 -0.52 -8.30
CA PRO A 267 -15.11 -0.22 -9.72
C PRO A 267 -13.98 -0.59 -10.69
N HIS A 268 -12.74 -0.68 -10.18
CA HIS A 268 -11.54 -1.02 -10.94
C HIS A 268 -11.21 -2.53 -10.93
N ILE A 269 -12.02 -3.36 -10.25
CA ILE A 269 -11.80 -4.80 -10.10
C ILE A 269 -12.84 -5.56 -10.93
N THR A 270 -12.35 -6.38 -11.85
CA THR A 270 -13.16 -7.35 -12.62
C THR A 270 -12.71 -8.77 -12.27
N ASP A 271 -13.31 -9.38 -11.25
CA ASP A 271 -13.12 -10.80 -10.94
C ASP A 271 -14.45 -11.56 -11.00
N PRO A 272 -14.68 -12.43 -12.02
CA PRO A 272 -15.89 -13.23 -12.10
C PRO A 272 -15.96 -14.32 -11.02
N ASN A 273 -14.87 -14.59 -10.29
CA ASN A 273 -14.78 -15.58 -9.21
C ASN A 273 -14.84 -14.93 -7.81
N ALA A 274 -15.23 -13.66 -7.71
CA ALA A 274 -15.37 -12.98 -6.44
C ALA A 274 -16.47 -13.63 -5.58
N VAL A 275 -16.12 -13.95 -4.32
CA VAL A 275 -17.01 -14.62 -3.38
C VAL A 275 -17.54 -13.61 -2.37
N SER A 276 -18.86 -13.44 -2.33
CA SER A 276 -19.54 -12.72 -1.25
C SER A 276 -19.87 -13.68 -0.11
N THR A 277 -19.51 -13.30 1.12
CA THR A 277 -19.81 -14.03 2.36
C THR A 277 -20.57 -13.13 3.33
N THR A 278 -21.31 -13.74 4.27
CA THR A 278 -22.00 -13.02 5.35
C THR A 278 -21.65 -13.69 6.69
N THR A 279 -21.26 -12.89 7.67
CA THR A 279 -20.90 -13.32 9.04
C THR A 279 -22.15 -13.46 9.92
N SER A 280 -22.02 -14.06 11.09
CA SER A 280 -23.11 -14.27 12.07
C SER A 280 -23.72 -12.98 12.62
N ARG A 281 -23.05 -11.84 12.43
CA ARG A 281 -23.53 -10.49 12.79
C ARG A 281 -24.04 -9.70 11.58
N ASP A 282 -24.48 -10.40 10.54
CA ASP A 282 -24.97 -9.88 9.25
C ASP A 282 -24.00 -8.95 8.50
N LYS A 283 -22.75 -8.83 8.93
CA LYS A 283 -21.72 -8.10 8.19
C LYS A 283 -21.36 -8.88 6.93
N LYS A 284 -21.57 -8.26 5.78
CA LYS A 284 -21.24 -8.77 4.45
C LYS A 284 -19.79 -8.42 4.10
N PHE A 285 -19.11 -9.36 3.45
CA PHE A 285 -17.76 -9.17 2.92
C PHE A 285 -17.69 -9.74 1.51
N ILE A 286 -16.96 -9.07 0.62
CA ILE A 286 -16.60 -9.60 -0.69
C ILE A 286 -15.11 -9.88 -0.74
N THR A 287 -14.75 -11.08 -1.20
CA THR A 287 -13.37 -11.53 -1.39
C THR A 287 -13.12 -11.77 -2.87
N TYR A 288 -12.02 -11.22 -3.39
CA TYR A 288 -11.71 -11.26 -4.81
C TYR A 288 -10.20 -11.49 -5.04
N THR A 289 -9.84 -11.93 -6.24
CA THR A 289 -8.46 -12.22 -6.65
C THR A 289 -7.63 -10.95 -6.68
N ASN A 290 -6.50 -10.92 -5.99
CA ASN A 290 -5.64 -9.74 -5.93
C ASN A 290 -4.87 -9.54 -7.27
N PRO A 291 -5.10 -8.44 -8.03
CA PRO A 291 -4.36 -8.16 -9.27
C PRO A 291 -2.87 -7.84 -9.06
N ASP A 292 -2.45 -7.56 -7.82
CA ASP A 292 -1.05 -7.30 -7.42
C ASP A 292 -0.32 -8.54 -6.87
N TYR A 293 -1.00 -9.69 -6.70
CA TYR A 293 -0.36 -10.88 -6.13
C TYR A 293 0.87 -11.33 -6.93
N GLY A 294 1.98 -11.55 -6.22
CA GLY A 294 3.24 -12.00 -6.83
C GLY A 294 3.95 -10.97 -7.72
N ARG A 295 3.42 -9.74 -7.88
CA ARG A 295 4.14 -8.67 -8.59
C ARG A 295 5.45 -8.36 -7.85
N ARG A 296 6.58 -8.40 -8.57
CA ARG A 296 7.90 -8.08 -8.01
C ARG A 296 8.05 -6.58 -7.80
N VAL A 297 8.42 -6.18 -6.59
CA VAL A 297 9.00 -4.86 -6.32
C VAL A 297 10.39 -4.80 -6.96
N VAL A 298 10.76 -3.67 -7.57
CA VAL A 298 12.13 -3.45 -8.05
C VAL A 298 13.03 -3.26 -6.82
N PRO A 299 14.01 -4.14 -6.54
CA PRO A 299 14.75 -4.07 -5.27
C PRO A 299 15.60 -2.80 -5.16
N HIS A 300 15.48 -2.08 -4.05
CA HIS A 300 16.47 -1.07 -3.68
C HIS A 300 17.59 -1.71 -2.84
N PRO A 301 18.88 -1.43 -3.11
CA PRO A 301 19.98 -1.99 -2.35
C PRO A 301 20.26 -1.17 -1.09
N LEU A 302 19.56 -1.46 0.01
CA LEU A 302 20.05 -1.34 1.39
C LEU A 302 19.03 -2.00 2.34
N GLY A 303 19.53 -2.72 3.35
CA GLY A 303 18.68 -3.44 4.31
C GLY A 303 18.19 -4.81 3.81
N LYS A 304 18.89 -5.88 4.20
CA LYS A 304 18.28 -7.22 4.26
C LYS A 304 17.24 -7.21 5.39
N SER A 305 16.00 -6.82 5.07
CA SER A 305 14.85 -7.12 5.93
C SER A 305 14.83 -8.64 6.17
N SER A 306 14.92 -9.04 7.43
CA SER A 306 14.89 -10.45 7.82
C SER A 306 13.48 -11.02 7.81
N SER A 307 12.74 -10.83 6.70
CA SER A 307 11.51 -11.56 6.41
C SER A 307 11.83 -12.99 5.96
N LYS A 308 12.47 -13.75 6.85
CA LYS A 308 12.39 -15.22 6.88
C LYS A 308 11.36 -15.63 7.92
N SER A 309 10.09 -15.29 7.68
CA SER A 309 9.05 -16.24 8.05
C SER A 309 9.29 -17.51 7.23
N SER A 310 9.18 -18.66 7.88
CA SER A 310 9.58 -19.97 7.36
C SER A 310 8.80 -20.40 6.10
N ASP A 311 9.35 -20.12 4.92
CA ASP A 311 8.95 -20.77 3.66
C ASP A 311 10.03 -21.75 3.21
N ALA A 312 9.92 -22.99 3.72
CA ALA A 312 10.68 -24.12 3.21
C ALA A 312 9.95 -24.72 1.99
N PHE A 313 9.98 -24.02 0.85
CA PHE A 313 9.57 -24.62 -0.43
C PHE A 313 10.76 -25.29 -1.11
N THR A 314 10.64 -26.61 -1.24
CA THR A 314 11.60 -27.50 -1.89
C THR A 314 11.78 -27.18 -3.38
N LYS A 315 12.94 -27.60 -3.90
CA LYS A 315 13.36 -27.42 -5.31
C LYS A 315 12.23 -27.77 -6.29
N VAL A 316 11.93 -26.84 -7.20
CA VAL A 316 11.35 -27.18 -8.51
C VAL A 316 12.49 -27.16 -9.51
N ASP A 317 12.67 -28.27 -10.21
CA ASP A 317 13.70 -28.46 -11.22
C ASP A 317 13.44 -27.57 -12.45
N LEU A 318 14.45 -26.84 -12.88
CA LEU A 318 14.40 -26.02 -14.10
C LEU A 318 15.36 -26.63 -15.11
N GLY A 319 14.82 -27.51 -15.96
CA GLY A 319 15.53 -28.07 -17.11
C GLY A 319 16.10 -27.00 -18.04
N PRO A 320 17.12 -27.33 -18.86
CA PRO A 320 17.97 -26.35 -19.51
C PRO A 320 17.21 -25.51 -20.55
N GLN A 321 17.12 -24.20 -20.29
CA GLN A 321 16.59 -23.24 -21.27
C GLN A 321 17.59 -23.04 -22.40
N LYS A 322 17.21 -23.38 -23.63
CA LYS A 322 17.95 -22.99 -24.84
C LYS A 322 17.91 -21.47 -24.99
N ALA A 323 19.08 -20.84 -25.05
CA ALA A 323 19.20 -19.44 -25.42
C ALA A 323 18.74 -19.21 -26.87
N ILE A 324 17.88 -18.21 -27.09
CA ILE A 324 17.58 -17.67 -28.41
C ILE A 324 18.21 -16.28 -28.47
N SER A 325 19.37 -16.19 -29.11
CA SER A 325 20.00 -14.95 -29.50
C SER A 325 19.41 -14.44 -30.81
N VAL A 326 18.84 -13.24 -30.82
CA VAL A 326 18.42 -12.55 -32.06
C VAL A 326 19.48 -11.51 -32.41
N ASP A 327 20.25 -11.76 -33.47
CA ASP A 327 21.23 -10.83 -34.02
C ASP A 327 20.51 -9.73 -34.83
N LEU A 328 20.74 -8.47 -34.46
CA LEU A 328 20.16 -7.29 -35.13
C LEU A 328 21.16 -6.61 -36.08
N THR A 329 21.94 -7.39 -36.84
CA THR A 329 22.84 -6.86 -37.88
C THR A 329 22.71 -7.56 -39.24
N LYS A 330 21.70 -7.15 -40.05
CA LYS A 330 21.72 -7.12 -41.54
C LYS A 330 20.38 -6.70 -42.13
N ASN A 331 20.31 -5.49 -42.68
CA ASN A 331 19.83 -5.30 -44.06
C ASN A 331 20.13 -3.88 -44.55
N SER A 332 21.31 -3.71 -45.14
CA SER A 332 21.68 -2.53 -45.90
C SER A 332 21.44 -2.76 -47.39
N ALA A 333 20.65 -1.86 -47.99
CA ALA A 333 20.64 -1.51 -49.41
C ALA A 333 20.44 -2.63 -50.46
N ASN A 334 19.42 -2.43 -51.31
CA ASN A 334 19.70 -2.48 -52.75
C ASN A 334 18.95 -1.36 -53.49
N LYS A 335 19.72 -0.48 -54.15
CA LYS A 335 19.24 0.37 -55.25
C LYS A 335 19.13 -0.54 -56.49
N THR A 336 18.49 -0.25 -57.63
CA THR A 336 18.21 1.01 -58.35
C THR A 336 17.31 0.67 -59.56
N LYS A 337 16.48 1.60 -60.04
CA LYS A 337 16.38 2.06 -61.47
C LYS A 337 14.99 2.65 -61.81
N LYS A 338 14.99 3.92 -62.23
CA LYS A 338 14.15 4.52 -63.29
C LYS A 338 14.95 4.43 -64.63
N PRO A 339 14.48 4.88 -65.81
CA PRO A 339 13.20 5.52 -66.22
C PRO A 339 12.42 4.62 -67.23
N GLN A 340 11.35 5.01 -67.94
CA GLN A 340 10.69 6.31 -68.21
C GLN A 340 9.23 6.32 -67.72
#